data_AF-A0AAD4LB85-F1
#
_entry.id   AF-A0AAD4LB85-F1
#
_cell.length_a   1.000
_cell.length_b   1.000
_cell.length_c   1.000
_cell.angle_alpha   90.00
_cell.angle_beta   90.00
_cell.angle_gamma   90.00
#
_symmetry.space_group_name_H-M   'P 1'
#
loop_
_entity.id
_entity.type
_entity.pdbx_description
1 polymer ?
#
loop_
_entity_poly.entity_id
_entity_poly.type
_entity_poly.pdbx_seq_one_letter_code
_entity_poly.pdbx_strand_id
1 'polypeptide(L)'
;MVCHTRVHVSLSSPNTFPLITGSQDPAQTTPLSSPTAFTPTTSVVSPLTPSQSFHSVKHPTGPQFMGSQASEPLVPYVVAHAEKQIFCVLPLIPQVSGQDYARTSRDLILPPPEAFLALNTSLPPAFPPFHTHNCTWSSVLSLVQQPLLLWPGYAPKNLGEYPDIMTLWQTWDEGVLIEGVGCMPPLRLIDERWGSCLGQRARWRPHGDPLARTIWAKFNFFITRINAHMATGHTIDQTLTFFESERGEKSVNQFHKALQGKKSQKRQATDAIQHT
;
A
#
# COMPACT_ATOMS: atom_id res chain seq x y z
N MET A 1 41.82 3.43 -29.36
CA MET A 1 41.25 4.75 -29.72
C MET A 1 39.88 4.85 -29.07
N VAL A 2 39.78 5.60 -27.99
CA VAL A 2 38.58 5.72 -27.16
C VAL A 2 37.96 7.08 -27.47
N CYS A 3 36.77 7.08 -28.09
CA CYS A 3 36.00 8.31 -28.29
C CYS A 3 35.11 8.53 -27.06
N HIS A 4 35.40 9.58 -26.31
CA HIS A 4 34.51 10.11 -25.28
C HIS A 4 33.63 11.20 -25.89
N THR A 5 32.32 10.96 -25.95
CA THR A 5 31.33 11.98 -26.31
C THR A 5 30.76 12.57 -25.02
N ARG A 6 31.14 13.82 -24.75
CA ARG A 6 30.71 14.63 -23.62
C ARG A 6 29.45 15.40 -24.03
N VAL A 7 28.29 15.08 -23.46
CA VAL A 7 27.06 15.83 -23.70
C VAL A 7 26.90 16.90 -22.61
N HIS A 8 26.95 18.15 -23.04
CA HIS A 8 26.68 19.34 -22.24
C HIS A 8 25.16 19.56 -22.19
N VAL A 9 24.56 19.62 -20.99
CA VAL A 9 23.16 20.04 -20.81
C VAL A 9 23.18 21.43 -20.17
N SER A 10 22.78 22.44 -20.93
CA SER A 10 22.60 23.81 -20.45
C SER A 10 21.28 23.93 -19.70
N LEU A 11 21.37 24.37 -18.45
CA LEU A 11 20.27 24.79 -17.61
C LEU A 11 19.89 26.25 -17.93
N SER A 12 18.63 26.47 -18.32
CA SER A 12 18.01 27.79 -18.33
C SER A 12 16.79 27.79 -17.39
N SER A 13 16.91 28.55 -16.31
CA SER A 13 15.87 28.91 -15.35
C SER A 13 15.06 30.13 -15.84
N PRO A 14 14.17 30.75 -15.04
CA PRO A 14 12.81 30.32 -14.74
C PRO A 14 11.76 31.38 -15.16
N ASN A 15 10.52 30.95 -15.39
CA ASN A 15 9.40 31.86 -15.63
C ASN A 15 8.83 32.44 -14.34
N THR A 16 8.85 33.77 -14.29
CA THR A 16 8.20 34.67 -13.34
C THR A 16 6.67 34.53 -13.40
N PHE A 17 6.02 34.31 -12.25
CA PHE A 17 4.58 34.49 -12.08
C PHE A 17 4.28 35.75 -11.26
N PRO A 18 3.29 36.57 -11.64
CA PRO A 18 2.93 37.75 -10.89
C PRO A 18 2.07 37.43 -9.65
N LEU A 19 2.35 38.22 -8.62
CA LEU A 19 1.67 38.35 -7.34
C LEU A 19 0.25 38.91 -7.54
N ILE A 20 -0.79 38.18 -7.13
CA ILE A 20 -2.15 38.73 -6.97
C ILE A 20 -2.43 38.84 -5.48
N THR A 21 -2.37 40.08 -5.01
CA THR A 21 -2.92 40.60 -3.75
C THR A 21 -4.43 40.76 -3.90
N GLY A 22 -5.20 40.27 -2.93
CA GLY A 22 -6.65 40.42 -2.94
C GLY A 22 -7.27 40.22 -1.55
N SER A 23 -7.50 41.34 -0.88
CA SER A 23 -8.54 41.66 0.13
C SER A 23 -8.90 40.65 1.22
N GLN A 24 -8.51 41.02 2.44
CA GLN A 24 -9.28 40.79 3.65
C GLN A 24 -10.40 41.83 3.76
N ASP A 25 -11.56 41.41 4.29
CA ASP A 25 -12.38 42.20 5.22
C ASP A 25 -13.35 41.27 5.99
N PRO A 26 -13.93 41.70 7.13
CA PRO A 26 -14.09 40.84 8.30
C PRO A 26 -15.54 40.68 8.78
N ALA A 27 -15.67 39.80 9.78
CA ALA A 27 -16.69 39.77 10.83
C ALA A 27 -18.16 39.57 10.44
N GLN A 28 -18.72 38.45 10.90
CA GLN A 28 -19.97 38.52 11.66
C GLN A 28 -20.16 37.29 12.58
N THR A 29 -20.97 37.54 13.59
CA THR A 29 -20.91 37.06 14.96
C THR A 29 -22.00 36.01 15.24
N THR A 30 -21.73 35.14 16.23
CA THR A 30 -22.69 34.46 17.17
C THR A 30 -23.67 33.39 16.64
N PRO A 31 -24.29 32.55 17.51
CA PRO A 31 -23.79 31.93 18.75
C PRO A 31 -24.14 30.42 18.90
N LEU A 32 -23.41 29.78 19.83
CA LEU A 32 -23.84 28.83 20.87
C LEU A 32 -24.91 27.75 20.52
N SER A 33 -24.48 26.49 20.53
CA SER A 33 -25.36 25.36 20.86
C SER A 33 -24.57 24.30 21.62
N SER A 34 -24.96 24.12 22.88
CA SER A 34 -24.42 23.16 23.84
C SER A 34 -24.68 21.72 23.42
N PRO A 35 -23.72 20.79 23.54
CA PRO A 35 -24.03 19.37 23.53
C PRO A 35 -24.36 18.88 24.95
N THR A 36 -25.57 18.35 25.07
CA THR A 36 -26.10 17.60 26.22
C THR A 36 -25.17 16.47 26.60
N ALA A 37 -24.79 16.43 27.88
CA ALA A 37 -24.01 15.34 28.47
C ALA A 37 -24.82 14.05 28.46
N PHE A 38 -24.32 13.01 27.79
CA PHE A 38 -24.80 11.64 27.95
C PHE A 38 -24.11 11.04 29.17
N THR A 39 -24.92 10.63 30.14
CA THR A 39 -24.54 9.81 31.28
C THR A 39 -24.21 8.39 30.81
N PRO A 40 -23.04 7.83 31.15
CA PRO A 40 -22.81 6.40 31.00
C PRO A 40 -23.49 5.65 32.15
N THR A 41 -24.46 4.81 31.82
CA THR A 41 -25.01 3.81 32.75
C THR A 41 -23.96 2.73 32.99
N THR A 42 -23.40 2.73 34.19
CA THR A 42 -22.52 1.69 34.72
C THR A 42 -23.35 0.44 35.02
N SER A 43 -23.27 -0.58 34.16
CA SER A 43 -23.72 -1.93 34.51
C SER A 43 -22.56 -2.70 35.12
N VAL A 44 -22.59 -2.76 36.45
CA VAL A 44 -21.77 -3.62 37.30
C VAL A 44 -22.17 -5.07 37.04
N VAL A 45 -21.24 -5.87 36.51
CA VAL A 45 -21.32 -7.34 36.57
C VAL A 45 -20.04 -7.82 37.25
N SER A 46 -20.21 -8.21 38.51
CA SER A 46 -19.19 -8.87 39.33
C SER A 46 -19.23 -10.39 39.13
N PRO A 47 -18.14 -11.09 39.51
CA PRO A 47 -17.67 -12.31 38.85
C PRO A 47 -18.18 -13.58 39.53
N LEU A 48 -18.33 -14.65 38.74
CA LEU A 48 -18.42 -16.01 39.26
C LEU A 48 -17.07 -16.69 39.06
N THR A 49 -16.31 -16.75 40.14
CA THR A 49 -15.12 -17.58 40.32
C THR A 49 -15.55 -19.01 40.65
N PRO A 50 -15.06 -20.02 39.93
CA PRO A 50 -14.92 -21.36 40.47
C PRO A 50 -13.47 -21.60 40.89
N SER A 51 -13.24 -21.76 42.19
CA SER A 51 -12.04 -22.39 42.73
C SER A 51 -11.91 -23.80 42.14
N GLN A 52 -10.90 -24.02 41.30
CA GLN A 52 -10.40 -25.36 41.01
C GLN A 52 -9.01 -25.52 41.61
N SER A 53 -8.95 -26.35 42.64
CA SER A 53 -7.73 -26.88 43.24
C SER A 53 -7.04 -27.81 42.24
N PHE A 54 -5.94 -27.37 41.65
CA PHE A 54 -5.07 -28.25 40.87
C PHE A 54 -4.08 -28.95 41.79
N HIS A 55 -4.19 -30.28 41.83
CA HIS A 55 -3.21 -31.16 42.42
C HIS A 55 -1.86 -30.99 41.72
N SER A 56 -0.81 -30.77 42.51
CA SER A 56 0.57 -30.71 42.07
C SER A 56 1.03 -32.11 41.63
N VAL A 57 1.06 -32.35 40.32
CA VAL A 57 1.68 -33.53 39.72
C VAL A 57 3.14 -33.19 39.43
N LYS A 58 4.05 -33.82 40.17
CA LYS A 58 5.50 -33.79 39.90
C LYS A 58 5.75 -34.48 38.56
N HIS A 59 6.07 -33.71 37.53
CA HIS A 59 6.58 -34.25 36.28
C HIS A 59 8.08 -34.58 36.39
N PRO A 60 8.53 -35.72 35.82
CA PRO A 60 9.94 -36.08 35.78
C PRO A 60 10.72 -35.18 34.81
N THR A 61 11.88 -34.75 35.27
CA THR A 61 12.91 -34.01 34.53
C THR A 61 13.38 -34.84 33.33
N GLY A 62 12.85 -34.52 32.14
CA GLY A 62 13.39 -34.98 30.87
C GLY A 62 14.62 -34.16 30.45
N PRO A 63 15.57 -34.73 29.69
CA PRO A 63 16.79 -34.04 29.29
C PRO A 63 16.48 -32.88 28.36
N GLN A 64 16.94 -31.68 28.75
CA GLN A 64 16.96 -30.50 27.89
C GLN A 64 17.90 -30.74 26.71
N PHE A 65 17.34 -31.02 25.54
CA PHE A 65 17.99 -30.77 24.25
C PHE A 65 17.24 -29.62 23.56
N MET A 66 17.48 -28.39 24.04
CA MET A 66 17.13 -27.18 23.31
C MET A 66 18.37 -26.66 22.58
N GLY A 67 18.82 -27.45 21.60
CA GLY A 67 19.66 -26.89 20.54
C GLY A 67 18.76 -25.98 19.72
N SER A 68 18.81 -24.66 19.97
CA SER A 68 18.21 -23.66 19.10
C SER A 68 18.92 -23.77 17.76
N GLN A 69 18.38 -24.56 16.83
CA GLN A 69 18.85 -24.55 15.45
C GLN A 69 18.50 -23.17 14.89
N ALA A 70 19.50 -22.28 14.88
CA ALA A 70 19.38 -21.02 14.19
C ALA A 70 19.02 -21.33 12.73
N SER A 71 17.82 -20.92 12.31
CA SER A 71 17.41 -21.00 10.91
C SER A 71 18.49 -20.31 10.08
N GLU A 72 18.95 -20.96 9.01
CA GLU A 72 19.85 -20.29 8.08
C GLU A 72 19.21 -19.02 7.50
N PRO A 73 20.01 -17.96 7.28
CA PRO A 73 19.51 -16.74 6.69
C PRO A 73 19.17 -16.96 5.22
N LEU A 74 18.03 -16.41 4.80
CA LEU A 74 17.63 -16.36 3.40
C LEU A 74 18.34 -15.19 2.73
N VAL A 75 19.01 -15.46 1.61
CA VAL A 75 19.80 -14.49 0.86
C VAL A 75 19.02 -14.04 -0.37
N PRO A 76 18.69 -12.73 -0.49
CA PRO A 76 18.10 -12.21 -1.71
C PRO A 76 19.00 -12.39 -2.93
N TYR A 77 18.41 -12.67 -4.08
CA TYR A 77 19.10 -12.78 -5.37
C TYR A 77 18.50 -11.82 -6.40
N VAL A 78 19.22 -11.60 -7.50
CA VAL A 78 18.79 -10.69 -8.56
C VAL A 78 18.30 -11.47 -9.76
N VAL A 79 17.14 -11.09 -10.29
CA VAL A 79 16.53 -11.69 -11.49
C VAL A 79 16.34 -10.62 -12.54
N ALA A 80 16.91 -10.84 -13.73
CA ALA A 80 16.53 -10.11 -14.92
C ALA A 80 15.25 -10.74 -15.50
N HIS A 81 14.23 -9.93 -15.75
CA HIS A 81 12.95 -10.37 -16.29
C HIS A 81 12.51 -9.41 -17.40
N ALA A 82 12.18 -9.98 -18.56
CA ALA A 82 12.12 -9.25 -19.83
C ALA A 82 13.43 -8.44 -20.08
N GLU A 83 13.56 -7.82 -21.25
CA GLU A 83 14.86 -7.21 -21.65
C GLU A 83 15.30 -6.00 -20.79
N LYS A 84 14.49 -5.55 -19.81
CA LYS A 84 14.72 -4.25 -19.13
C LYS A 84 14.39 -4.18 -17.64
N GLN A 85 13.83 -5.21 -17.01
CA GLN A 85 13.48 -5.15 -15.59
C GLN A 85 14.38 -6.04 -14.75
N ILE A 86 14.87 -5.49 -13.64
CA ILE A 86 15.72 -6.18 -12.67
C ILE A 86 14.98 -6.17 -11.34
N PHE A 87 14.82 -7.35 -10.75
CA PHE A 87 14.15 -7.56 -9.48
C PHE A 87 15.12 -8.14 -8.45
N CYS A 88 15.06 -7.64 -7.22
CA CYS A 88 15.67 -8.30 -6.07
C CYS A 88 14.61 -9.21 -5.46
N VAL A 89 14.90 -10.50 -5.29
CA VAL A 89 13.92 -11.51 -4.88
C VAL A 89 14.43 -12.22 -3.63
N LEU A 90 13.59 -12.30 -2.60
CA LEU A 90 13.81 -13.08 -1.40
C LEU A 90 13.16 -14.46 -1.55
N PRO A 91 13.95 -15.54 -1.64
CA PRO A 91 13.40 -16.89 -1.74
C PRO A 91 12.71 -17.27 -0.43
N LEU A 92 11.53 -17.88 -0.50
CA LEU A 92 10.85 -18.39 0.71
C LEU A 92 11.26 -19.81 1.09
N ILE A 93 11.88 -20.54 0.17
CA ILE A 93 12.40 -21.89 0.39
C ILE A 93 13.92 -21.80 0.58
N PRO A 94 14.47 -22.30 1.70
CA PRO A 94 15.92 -22.41 1.90
C PRO A 94 16.57 -23.16 0.75
N GLN A 95 17.68 -22.62 0.25
CA GLN A 95 18.41 -23.25 -0.84
C GLN A 95 19.33 -24.33 -0.30
N VAL A 96 19.38 -25.46 -1.00
CA VAL A 96 20.37 -26.50 -0.77
C VAL A 96 21.58 -26.19 -1.66
N SER A 97 22.77 -26.20 -1.08
CA SER A 97 24.01 -25.95 -1.82
C SER A 97 24.14 -26.89 -3.04
N GLY A 98 24.37 -26.32 -4.22
CA GLY A 98 24.57 -27.07 -5.47
C GLY A 98 23.30 -27.28 -6.32
N GLN A 99 22.16 -26.73 -5.92
CA GLN A 99 20.92 -26.77 -6.71
C GLN A 99 20.61 -25.39 -7.33
N ASP A 100 20.12 -25.38 -8.57
CA ASP A 100 19.58 -24.15 -9.18
C ASP A 100 18.38 -23.62 -8.39
N TYR A 101 18.26 -22.30 -8.30
CA TYR A 101 17.15 -21.64 -7.59
C TYR A 101 15.80 -22.12 -8.14
N ALA A 102 15.11 -22.96 -7.37
CA ALA A 102 13.72 -23.32 -7.62
C ALA A 102 12.83 -22.11 -7.31
N ARG A 103 12.69 -21.22 -8.29
CA ARG A 103 11.88 -20.00 -8.16
C ARG A 103 10.43 -20.39 -7.94
N THR A 104 9.80 -19.75 -6.96
CA THR A 104 8.39 -19.96 -6.69
C THR A 104 7.61 -18.68 -6.95
N SER A 105 6.34 -18.81 -7.32
CA SER A 105 5.41 -17.68 -7.41
C SER A 105 5.16 -16.97 -6.07
N ARG A 106 5.68 -17.53 -4.97
CA ARG A 106 5.56 -17.00 -3.61
C ARG A 106 6.78 -16.22 -3.15
N ASP A 107 7.89 -16.27 -3.88
CA ASP A 107 9.10 -15.52 -3.53
C ASP A 107 8.80 -14.01 -3.51
N LEU A 108 9.41 -13.28 -2.58
CA LEU A 108 9.06 -11.88 -2.34
C LEU A 108 9.96 -10.96 -3.17
N ILE A 109 9.37 -10.14 -4.05
CA ILE A 109 10.09 -9.12 -4.81
C ILE A 109 10.39 -7.95 -3.85
N LEU A 110 11.63 -7.84 -3.38
CA LEU A 110 12.06 -6.83 -2.42
C LEU A 110 12.21 -5.44 -3.05
N PRO A 111 12.07 -4.38 -2.22
CA PRO A 111 12.45 -3.05 -2.65
C PRO A 111 13.98 -2.96 -2.75
N PRO A 112 14.53 -1.89 -3.35
CA PRO A 112 15.98 -1.69 -3.37
C PRO A 112 16.57 -1.69 -1.94
N PRO A 113 17.81 -2.17 -1.73
CA PRO A 113 18.43 -2.26 -0.40
C PRO A 113 18.50 -0.92 0.33
N GLU A 114 18.55 0.19 -0.40
CA GLU A 114 18.48 1.57 0.11
C GLU A 114 17.21 1.81 0.93
N ALA A 115 16.10 1.12 0.63
CA ALA A 115 14.84 1.24 1.37
C ALA A 115 14.97 0.85 2.84
N PHE A 116 15.97 0.03 3.20
CA PHE A 116 16.22 -0.45 4.56
C PHE A 116 17.25 0.39 5.32
N LEU A 117 17.94 1.32 4.65
CA LEU A 117 18.97 2.16 5.25
C LEU A 117 18.36 3.38 5.94
N ALA A 118 18.85 3.77 7.12
CA ALA A 118 18.47 5.05 7.73
C ALA A 118 19.09 6.23 6.97
N LEU A 119 18.34 7.34 6.84
CA LEU A 119 18.69 8.52 6.02
C LEU A 119 20.06 9.16 6.32
N ASN A 120 20.61 8.93 7.51
CA ASN A 120 21.86 9.58 7.98
C ASN A 120 22.99 8.58 8.21
N THR A 121 22.92 7.40 7.60
CA THR A 121 23.92 6.35 7.76
C THR A 121 24.88 6.35 6.57
N SER A 122 26.19 6.28 6.85
CA SER A 122 27.26 6.19 5.84
C SER A 122 27.58 4.77 5.37
N LEU A 123 26.86 3.77 5.91
CA LEU A 123 27.02 2.37 5.52
C LEU A 123 26.51 2.14 4.09
N PRO A 124 27.15 1.22 3.34
CA PRO A 124 26.65 0.82 2.04
C PRO A 124 25.24 0.19 2.18
N PRO A 125 24.34 0.39 1.20
CA PRO A 125 23.04 -0.27 1.19
C PRO A 125 23.18 -1.79 1.20
N ALA A 126 22.50 -2.44 2.14
CA ALA A 126 22.46 -3.89 2.26
C ALA A 126 21.10 -4.35 2.74
N PHE A 127 20.71 -5.56 2.37
CA PHE A 127 19.50 -6.17 2.91
C PHE A 127 19.70 -6.56 4.39
N PRO A 128 18.67 -6.37 5.24
CA PRO A 128 18.69 -6.94 6.58
C PRO A 128 18.68 -8.47 6.51
N PRO A 129 19.09 -9.17 7.60
CA PRO A 129 19.04 -10.62 7.64
C PRO A 129 17.59 -11.12 7.64
N PHE A 130 17.24 -11.89 6.62
CA PHE A 130 15.96 -12.57 6.49
C PHE A 130 16.09 -14.03 6.92
N HIS A 131 15.03 -14.60 7.50
CA HIS A 131 14.97 -15.98 7.97
C HIS A 131 13.58 -16.52 7.66
N THR A 132 13.46 -17.84 7.50
CA THR A 132 12.19 -18.51 7.15
C THR A 132 10.98 -18.07 8.01
N HIS A 133 11.19 -17.82 9.30
CA HIS A 133 10.12 -17.39 10.23
C HIS A 133 9.74 -15.90 10.12
N ASN A 134 10.53 -15.06 9.45
CA ASN A 134 10.29 -13.62 9.33
C ASN A 134 10.15 -13.15 7.86
N CYS A 135 9.91 -14.06 6.93
CA CYS A 135 9.74 -13.76 5.50
C CYS A 135 8.27 -13.60 5.09
N THR A 136 7.58 -12.68 5.76
CA THR A 136 6.24 -12.22 5.36
C THR A 136 6.31 -10.76 4.91
N TRP A 137 5.35 -10.31 4.10
CA TRP A 137 5.28 -8.90 3.70
C TRP A 137 5.24 -7.95 4.90
N SER A 138 4.44 -8.25 5.93
CA SER A 138 4.35 -7.44 7.13
C SER A 138 5.71 -7.28 7.83
N SER A 139 6.48 -8.37 7.90
CA SER A 139 7.83 -8.40 8.48
C SER A 139 8.83 -7.63 7.62
N VAL A 140 8.89 -7.89 6.30
CA VAL A 140 9.78 -7.16 5.37
C VAL A 140 9.51 -5.66 5.41
N LEU A 141 8.23 -5.26 5.29
CA LEU A 141 7.84 -3.86 5.35
C LEU A 141 8.15 -3.22 6.72
N SER A 142 8.32 -4.00 7.80
CA SER A 142 8.59 -3.41 9.13
C SER A 142 10.03 -2.94 9.27
N LEU A 143 10.89 -3.44 8.38
CA LEU A 143 12.31 -3.10 8.32
C LEU A 143 12.58 -1.90 7.40
N VAL A 144 11.61 -1.49 6.58
CA VAL A 144 11.75 -0.35 5.66
C VAL A 144 11.86 0.96 6.43
N GLN A 145 12.97 1.67 6.20
CA GLN A 145 13.28 2.98 6.80
C GLN A 145 12.95 4.14 5.85
N GLN A 146 13.02 3.90 4.54
CA GLN A 146 12.81 4.90 3.49
C GLN A 146 11.63 4.50 2.59
N PRO A 147 10.38 4.71 3.04
CA PRO A 147 9.19 4.23 2.32
C PRO A 147 8.99 4.88 0.95
N LEU A 148 9.55 6.06 0.69
CA LEU A 148 9.47 6.70 -0.63
C LEU A 148 10.13 5.86 -1.73
N LEU A 149 11.15 5.07 -1.39
CA LEU A 149 11.85 4.18 -2.33
C LEU A 149 11.02 2.95 -2.75
N LEU A 150 9.84 2.75 -2.15
CA LEU A 150 8.89 1.72 -2.58
C LEU A 150 8.14 2.14 -3.85
N TRP A 151 7.92 3.44 -4.07
CA TRP A 151 7.08 3.95 -5.16
C TRP A 151 7.54 3.49 -6.56
N PRO A 152 8.82 3.58 -6.94
CA PRO A 152 9.24 3.20 -8.29
C PRO A 152 8.96 1.73 -8.65
N GLY A 153 8.96 0.84 -7.65
CA GLY A 153 8.73 -0.59 -7.86
C GLY A 153 7.28 -1.03 -7.64
N TYR A 154 6.56 -0.39 -6.71
CA TYR A 154 5.25 -0.89 -6.25
C TYR A 154 4.08 0.04 -6.53
N ALA A 155 4.30 1.23 -7.10
CA ALA A 155 3.19 2.13 -7.42
C ALA A 155 2.12 1.40 -8.27
N PRO A 156 0.83 1.69 -8.04
CA PRO A 156 -0.21 1.15 -8.90
C PRO A 156 0.02 1.62 -10.34
N LYS A 157 -0.38 0.78 -11.30
CA LYS A 157 -0.37 1.11 -12.73
C LYS A 157 -1.40 2.19 -13.07
N ASN A 158 -1.33 2.74 -14.28
CA ASN A 158 -2.42 3.57 -14.78
C ASN A 158 -3.70 2.75 -14.94
N LEU A 159 -4.87 3.39 -14.80
CA LEU A 159 -6.15 2.68 -14.94
C LEU A 159 -6.32 1.96 -16.28
N GLY A 160 -5.69 2.43 -17.37
CA GLY A 160 -5.77 1.77 -18.67
C GLY A 160 -4.97 0.47 -18.77
N GLU A 161 -4.10 0.19 -17.81
CA GLU A 161 -3.24 -1.00 -17.77
C GLU A 161 -3.86 -2.15 -16.96
N TYR A 162 -4.98 -1.91 -16.27
CA TYR A 162 -5.76 -2.97 -15.62
C TYR A 162 -6.79 -3.51 -16.61
N PRO A 163 -6.81 -4.83 -16.90
CA PRO A 163 -7.76 -5.42 -17.82
C PRO A 163 -9.20 -5.38 -17.28
N ASP A 164 -9.36 -5.50 -15.97
CA ASP A 164 -10.64 -5.58 -15.27
C ASP A 164 -10.56 -5.03 -13.83
N ILE A 165 -11.70 -4.95 -13.15
CA ILE A 165 -11.79 -4.48 -11.77
C ILE A 165 -11.19 -5.49 -10.77
N MET A 166 -11.22 -6.79 -11.10
CA MET A 166 -10.65 -7.86 -10.28
C MET A 166 -9.13 -7.67 -10.14
N THR A 167 -8.41 -7.49 -11.24
CA THR A 167 -6.94 -7.31 -11.25
C THR A 167 -6.53 -6.05 -10.49
N LEU A 168 -7.33 -4.98 -10.58
CA LEU A 168 -7.13 -3.75 -9.80
C LEU A 168 -7.28 -4.03 -8.29
N TRP A 169 -8.31 -4.77 -7.90
CA TRP A 169 -8.54 -5.15 -6.51
C TRP A 169 -7.48 -6.10 -5.97
N GLN A 170 -7.07 -7.10 -6.74
CA GLN A 170 -5.98 -8.02 -6.37
C GLN A 170 -4.68 -7.26 -6.12
N THR A 171 -4.34 -6.29 -6.97
CA THR A 171 -3.19 -5.40 -6.75
C THR A 171 -3.26 -4.66 -5.40
N TRP A 172 -4.47 -4.33 -4.95
CA TRP A 172 -4.70 -3.72 -3.65
C TRP A 172 -4.55 -4.69 -2.48
N ASP A 173 -5.23 -5.84 -2.53
CA ASP A 173 -5.40 -6.72 -1.36
C ASP A 173 -4.44 -7.92 -1.31
N GLU A 174 -4.04 -8.44 -2.47
CA GLU A 174 -3.19 -9.64 -2.59
C GLU A 174 -1.77 -9.31 -3.04
N GLY A 175 -1.60 -8.21 -3.79
CA GLY A 175 -0.35 -7.81 -4.43
C GLY A 175 -0.32 -8.16 -5.92
N VAL A 176 0.89 -8.19 -6.50
CA VAL A 176 1.07 -8.45 -7.93
C VAL A 176 2.00 -9.62 -8.13
N LEU A 177 1.53 -10.69 -8.78
CA LEU A 177 2.37 -11.80 -9.21
C LEU A 177 3.09 -11.43 -10.51
N ILE A 178 4.41 -11.59 -10.53
CA ILE A 178 5.25 -11.55 -11.73
C ILE A 178 5.71 -12.98 -12.01
N GLU A 179 5.15 -13.57 -13.07
CA GLU A 179 5.43 -14.95 -13.46
C GLU A 179 6.94 -15.19 -13.65
N GLY A 180 7.45 -16.28 -13.06
CA GLY A 180 8.88 -16.61 -13.10
C GLY A 180 9.80 -15.76 -12.23
N VAL A 181 9.26 -14.78 -11.48
CA VAL A 181 10.02 -13.90 -10.59
C VAL A 181 9.58 -14.02 -9.13
N GLY A 182 8.31 -13.76 -8.83
CA GLY A 182 7.80 -13.69 -7.45
C GLY A 182 6.59 -12.76 -7.34
N CYS A 183 6.21 -12.39 -6.12
CA CYS A 183 5.11 -11.48 -5.85
C CYS A 183 5.59 -10.13 -5.31
N MET A 184 4.85 -9.06 -5.60
CA MET A 184 4.95 -7.76 -4.94
C MET A 184 3.97 -7.72 -3.75
N PRO A 185 4.20 -6.85 -2.75
CA PRO A 185 3.28 -6.72 -1.61
C PRO A 185 1.89 -6.23 -2.02
N PRO A 186 0.83 -6.58 -1.27
CA PRO A 186 -0.43 -5.87 -1.29
C PRO A 186 -0.23 -4.37 -1.06
N LEU A 187 -0.80 -3.53 -1.92
CA LEU A 187 -0.75 -2.08 -1.72
C LEU A 187 -1.46 -1.63 -0.44
N ARG A 188 -2.45 -2.39 0.01
CA ARG A 188 -3.15 -2.15 1.28
C ARG A 188 -2.18 -2.15 2.46
N LEU A 189 -1.26 -3.10 2.53
CA LEU A 189 -0.27 -3.18 3.62
C LEU A 189 0.69 -1.98 3.62
N ILE A 190 1.06 -1.49 2.42
CA ILE A 190 1.91 -0.30 2.29
C ILE A 190 1.16 0.95 2.73
N ASP A 191 -0.07 1.15 2.25
CA ASP A 191 -0.84 2.36 2.58
C ASP A 191 -1.37 2.34 4.02
N GLU A 192 -1.64 1.19 4.62
CA GLU A 192 -1.94 1.08 6.06
C GLU A 192 -0.76 1.58 6.92
N ARG A 193 0.49 1.29 6.51
CA ARG A 193 1.68 1.64 7.28
C ARG A 193 2.18 3.07 7.03
N TRP A 194 2.15 3.54 5.78
CA TRP A 194 2.73 4.83 5.40
C TRP A 194 1.79 5.72 4.61
N GLY A 195 0.52 5.36 4.48
CA GLY A 195 -0.50 6.17 3.82
C GLY A 195 -0.84 7.44 4.59
N SER A 196 -1.90 8.09 4.15
CA SER A 196 -2.35 9.34 4.77
C SER A 196 -3.16 9.05 6.02
N CYS A 197 -2.63 9.35 7.21
CA CYS A 197 -3.36 9.32 8.47
C CYS A 197 -3.45 10.73 9.08
N LEU A 198 -4.64 11.12 9.56
CA LEU A 198 -4.86 12.27 10.46
C LEU A 198 -4.04 13.54 10.14
N GLY A 199 -4.16 14.06 8.91
CA GLY A 199 -3.48 15.30 8.51
C GLY A 199 -2.01 15.14 8.09
N GLN A 200 -1.44 13.94 8.21
CA GLN A 200 -0.12 13.62 7.66
C GLN A 200 -0.22 13.19 6.20
N ARG A 201 0.77 13.63 5.41
CA ARG A 201 0.91 13.19 4.02
C ARG A 201 1.54 11.80 3.98
N ALA A 202 1.14 10.99 3.01
CA ALA A 202 1.62 9.63 2.87
C ALA A 202 3.12 9.55 2.56
N ARG A 203 3.89 8.91 3.42
CA ARG A 203 5.36 8.90 3.37
C ARG A 203 5.94 8.05 2.22
N TRP A 204 5.15 7.12 1.68
CA TRP A 204 5.58 6.25 0.59
C TRP A 204 5.28 6.79 -0.81
N ARG A 205 4.54 7.91 -0.91
CA ARG A 205 4.11 8.51 -2.18
C ARG A 205 4.85 9.82 -2.45
N PRO A 206 5.36 10.07 -3.66
CA PRO A 206 6.07 11.31 -3.97
C PRO A 206 5.11 12.50 -3.98
N HIS A 207 5.31 13.44 -3.05
CA HIS A 207 4.42 14.60 -2.89
C HIS A 207 4.53 15.64 -4.00
N GLY A 208 5.73 15.82 -4.54
CA GLY A 208 6.05 16.80 -5.57
C GLY A 208 5.71 16.36 -6.98
N ASP A 209 5.20 15.14 -7.17
CA ASP A 209 4.93 14.55 -8.49
C ASP A 209 3.42 14.57 -8.82
N PRO A 210 2.97 15.44 -9.75
CA PRO A 210 1.58 15.50 -10.18
C PRO A 210 1.07 14.20 -10.82
N LEU A 211 1.93 13.47 -11.53
CA LEU A 211 1.58 12.23 -12.20
C LEU A 211 1.31 11.15 -11.14
N ALA A 212 2.22 10.98 -10.19
CA ALA A 212 2.05 10.04 -9.09
C ALA A 212 0.76 10.30 -8.28
N ARG A 213 0.48 11.58 -7.97
CA ARG A 213 -0.77 11.97 -7.31
C ARG A 213 -2.00 11.59 -8.14
N THR A 214 -1.94 11.79 -9.46
CA THR A 214 -3.04 11.46 -10.37
C THR A 214 -3.26 9.94 -10.46
N ILE A 215 -2.19 9.17 -10.59
CA ILE A 215 -2.21 7.70 -10.60
C ILE A 215 -2.87 7.19 -9.33
N TRP A 216 -2.38 7.63 -8.17
CA TRP A 216 -2.93 7.22 -6.87
C TRP A 216 -4.39 7.62 -6.71
N ALA A 217 -4.75 8.87 -7.02
CA ALA A 217 -6.12 9.35 -6.86
C ALA A 217 -7.13 8.53 -7.69
N LYS A 218 -6.75 8.17 -8.92
CA LYS A 218 -7.56 7.34 -9.81
C LYS A 218 -7.67 5.89 -9.32
N PHE A 219 -6.57 5.31 -8.85
CA PHE A 219 -6.57 3.96 -8.28
C PHE A 219 -7.44 3.92 -7.01
N ASN A 220 -7.18 4.83 -6.07
CA ASN A 220 -7.88 4.92 -4.79
C ASN A 220 -9.38 5.24 -4.92
N PHE A 221 -9.79 5.89 -6.02
CA PHE A 221 -11.21 6.09 -6.33
C PHE A 221 -11.99 4.76 -6.39
N PHE A 222 -11.42 3.73 -7.01
CA PHE A 222 -12.05 2.41 -7.08
C PHE A 222 -12.00 1.70 -5.73
N ILE A 223 -10.85 1.71 -5.06
CA ILE A 223 -10.70 1.09 -3.73
C ILE A 223 -11.73 1.62 -2.74
N THR A 224 -11.89 2.95 -2.69
CA THR A 224 -12.88 3.59 -1.81
C THR A 224 -14.31 3.14 -2.13
N ARG A 225 -14.66 3.00 -3.42
CA ARG A 225 -16.00 2.60 -3.84
C ARG A 225 -16.28 1.10 -3.60
N ILE A 226 -15.29 0.25 -3.84
CA ILE A 226 -15.37 -1.19 -3.55
C ILE A 226 -15.58 -1.38 -2.04
N ASN A 227 -14.74 -0.75 -1.22
CA ASN A 227 -14.88 -0.79 0.24
C ASN A 227 -16.23 -0.25 0.72
N ALA A 228 -16.72 0.86 0.14
CA ALA A 228 -18.02 1.42 0.49
C ALA A 228 -19.18 0.47 0.13
N HIS A 229 -19.08 -0.26 -0.98
CA HIS A 229 -20.08 -1.25 -1.38
C HIS A 229 -20.02 -2.51 -0.52
N MET A 230 -18.83 -2.95 -0.11
CA MET A 230 -18.69 -4.05 0.86
C MET A 230 -19.24 -3.67 2.24
N ALA A 231 -19.08 -2.41 2.65
CA ALA A 231 -19.62 -1.90 3.91
C ALA A 231 -21.16 -1.93 3.98
N THR A 232 -21.87 -2.10 2.86
CA THR A 232 -23.33 -2.31 2.85
C THR A 232 -23.74 -3.78 3.02
N GLY A 233 -22.78 -4.67 3.31
CA GLY A 233 -23.01 -6.09 3.59
C GLY A 233 -22.74 -7.04 2.42
N HIS A 234 -22.26 -6.52 1.29
CA HIS A 234 -21.92 -7.36 0.14
C HIS A 234 -20.56 -8.03 0.32
N THR A 235 -20.45 -9.26 -0.17
CA THR A 235 -19.15 -9.95 -0.29
C THR A 235 -18.27 -9.27 -1.33
N ILE A 236 -16.98 -9.58 -1.32
CA ILE A 236 -16.04 -9.08 -2.33
C ILE A 236 -16.46 -9.55 -3.74
N ASP A 237 -16.81 -10.82 -3.92
CA ASP A 237 -17.19 -11.37 -5.23
C ASP A 237 -18.43 -10.69 -5.81
N GLN A 238 -19.46 -10.46 -4.97
CA GLN A 238 -20.67 -9.72 -5.37
C GLN A 238 -20.32 -8.29 -5.76
N THR A 239 -19.46 -7.64 -4.99
CA THR A 239 -19.04 -6.26 -5.24
C THR A 239 -18.26 -6.15 -6.55
N LEU A 240 -17.28 -7.02 -6.78
CA LEU A 240 -16.49 -7.03 -8.00
C LEU A 240 -17.37 -7.35 -9.22
N THR A 241 -18.27 -8.34 -9.12
CA THR A 241 -19.24 -8.66 -10.17
C THR A 241 -20.15 -7.47 -10.49
N PHE A 242 -20.62 -6.74 -9.48
CA PHE A 242 -21.40 -5.52 -9.66
C PHE A 242 -20.63 -4.46 -10.44
N PHE A 243 -19.43 -4.09 -10.01
CA PHE A 243 -18.62 -3.08 -10.70
C PHE A 243 -18.24 -3.50 -12.12
N GLU A 244 -18.01 -4.79 -12.34
CA GLU A 244 -17.69 -5.35 -13.65
C GLU A 244 -18.91 -5.32 -14.58
N SER A 245 -20.11 -5.62 -14.08
CA SER A 245 -21.35 -5.48 -14.86
C SER A 245 -21.65 -4.02 -15.24
N GLU A 246 -21.44 -3.08 -14.31
CA GLU A 246 -21.62 -1.63 -14.56
C GLU A 246 -20.60 -1.08 -15.56
N ARG A 247 -19.38 -1.64 -15.54
CA ARG A 247 -18.32 -1.31 -16.50
C ARG A 247 -18.76 -1.69 -17.91
N GLY A 248 -19.26 -2.91 -18.09
CA GLY A 248 -19.54 -3.49 -19.40
C GLY A 248 -18.27 -3.55 -20.26
N GLU A 249 -18.39 -3.21 -21.53
CA GLU A 249 -17.26 -3.27 -22.49
C GLU A 249 -16.24 -2.12 -22.35
N LYS A 250 -16.48 -1.16 -21.45
CA LYS A 250 -15.60 0.00 -21.29
C LYS A 250 -14.30 -0.41 -20.62
N SER A 251 -13.15 0.08 -21.06
CA SER A 251 -11.92 -0.04 -20.27
C SER A 251 -12.08 0.58 -18.87
N VAL A 252 -11.29 0.14 -17.89
CA VAL A 252 -11.35 0.68 -16.51
C VAL A 252 -11.20 2.20 -16.48
N ASN A 253 -10.35 2.78 -17.33
CA ASN A 253 -10.19 4.24 -17.47
C ASN A 253 -11.43 4.93 -18.07
N GLN A 254 -12.08 4.34 -19.08
CA GLN A 254 -13.35 4.87 -19.64
C GLN A 254 -14.48 4.79 -18.62
N PHE A 255 -14.55 3.68 -17.88
CA PHE A 255 -15.53 3.49 -16.81
C PHE A 255 -15.35 4.51 -15.69
N HIS A 256 -14.11 4.76 -15.25
CA HIS A 256 -13.80 5.82 -14.31
C HIS A 256 -14.33 7.19 -14.76
N LYS A 257 -14.10 7.57 -16.03
CA LYS A 257 -14.63 8.84 -16.59
C LYS A 257 -16.17 8.88 -16.57
N ALA A 258 -16.82 7.79 -16.95
CA ALA A 258 -18.28 7.69 -16.92
C ALA A 258 -18.87 7.85 -15.49
N LEU A 259 -18.18 7.30 -14.48
CA LEU A 259 -18.57 7.42 -13.08
C LEU A 259 -18.39 8.83 -12.50
N GLN A 260 -17.51 9.67 -13.09
CA GLN A 260 -17.33 11.06 -12.68
C GLN A 260 -18.40 12.00 -13.27
N GLY A 261 -18.83 11.76 -14.52
CA GLY A 261 -19.79 12.61 -15.23
C GLY A 261 -21.18 12.69 -14.58
N LYS A 262 -21.61 11.63 -13.86
CA LYS A 262 -22.91 11.61 -13.17
C LYS A 262 -23.06 12.67 -12.06
N LYS A 263 -21.97 13.26 -11.55
CA LYS A 263 -22.06 14.34 -10.54
C LYS A 263 -22.45 15.70 -11.11
N SER A 264 -22.17 15.98 -12.39
CA SER A 264 -22.46 17.29 -12.99
C SER A 264 -23.91 17.44 -13.43
N GLN A 265 -24.57 16.37 -13.88
CA GLN A 265 -25.99 16.41 -14.28
C GLN A 265 -26.95 16.57 -13.09
N LYS A 266 -26.60 16.04 -11.91
CA LYS A 266 -27.45 16.20 -10.71
C LYS A 266 -27.48 17.64 -10.19
N ARG A 267 -26.42 18.43 -10.41
CA ARG A 267 -26.40 19.87 -10.05
C ARG A 267 -27.27 20.71 -10.97
N GLN A 268 -27.20 20.47 -12.29
CA GLN A 268 -28.03 21.20 -13.26
C GLN A 268 -29.53 20.88 -13.15
N ALA A 269 -29.90 19.68 -12.70
CA ALA A 269 -31.31 19.32 -12.46
C ALA A 269 -31.90 20.02 -11.21
N THR A 270 -31.10 20.35 -10.20
CA THR A 270 -31.56 21.12 -9.02
C THR A 270 -31.71 22.62 -9.30
N ASP A 271 -30.90 23.19 -10.18
CA ASP A 271 -31.00 24.62 -10.53
C ASP A 271 -32.18 24.89 -11.49
N ALA A 272 -32.61 23.89 -12.26
CA ALA A 272 -33.78 23.99 -13.14
C ALA A 272 -35.13 23.96 -12.40
N ILE A 273 -35.17 23.52 -11.14
CA ILE A 273 -36.39 23.45 -10.32
C ILE A 273 -36.60 24.73 -9.49
N GLN A 274 -35.59 25.61 -9.37
CA GLN A 274 -35.71 26.89 -8.65
C GLN A 274 -36.18 28.06 -9.54
N HIS A 275 -36.44 27.82 -10.83
CA HIS A 275 -36.88 28.84 -11.79
C HIS A 275 -38.26 28.56 -12.41
N THR A 276 -39.07 27.73 -11.77
CA THR A 276 -40.49 27.50 -12.10
C THR A 276 -41.33 27.71 -10.86
#